data_AF-A0A449AVQ7-F1
#
_entry.id   AF-A0A449AVQ7-F1
#
_cell.length_a   1.000
_cell.length_b   1.000
_cell.length_c   1.000
_cell.angle_alpha   90.00
_cell.angle_beta   90.00
_cell.angle_gamma   90.00
#
_symmetry.space_group_name_H-M   'P 1'
#
loop_
_entity.id
_entity.type
_entity.pdbx_description
1 polymer ?
#
loop_
_entity_poly.entity_id
_entity_poly.type
_entity_poly.pdbx_seq_one_letter_code
_entity_poly.pdbx_strand_id
1 'polypeptide(L)'
;MNFNKQQALNLLGKWYEEDKPETLKSRTFYNSYIPDLDSVAFQEAMYEYFENLETLIKDRGTSSINEIFEKIDNELTTIANNNANLYDCSWNWYNDLVRKIDYMLENYKYVITKDNNITNSRDILGIADNYILTDFLREFSNECKSEFEKELELENDKEMTL
;
A
#
# COMPACT_ATOMS: atom_id res chain seq x y z
N MET A 1 4.44 7.05 -23.65
CA MET A 1 4.20 8.37 -23.05
C MET A 1 5.53 9.00 -22.65
N ASN A 2 5.77 10.28 -22.93
CA ASN A 2 6.92 10.99 -22.36
C ASN A 2 6.60 11.32 -20.91
N PHE A 3 7.35 10.76 -19.96
CA PHE A 3 7.14 11.01 -18.54
C PHE A 3 7.61 12.41 -18.16
N ASN A 4 6.70 13.24 -17.64
CA ASN A 4 7.00 14.57 -17.11
C ASN A 4 6.81 14.59 -15.59
N LYS A 5 7.90 14.79 -14.87
CA LYS A 5 7.91 14.80 -13.40
C LYS A 5 7.06 15.91 -12.80
N GLN A 6 7.03 17.09 -13.41
CA GLN A 6 6.24 18.20 -12.89
C GLN A 6 4.75 17.91 -12.98
N GLN A 7 4.30 17.31 -14.09
CA GLN A 7 2.91 16.90 -14.26
C GLN A 7 2.56 15.77 -13.28
N ALA A 8 3.42 14.77 -13.12
CA ALA A 8 3.21 13.71 -12.14
C ALA A 8 3.11 14.26 -10.69
N LEU A 9 3.94 15.23 -10.30
CA LEU A 9 3.85 15.88 -8.99
C LEU A 9 2.57 16.72 -8.84
N ASN A 10 2.16 17.43 -9.89
CA ASN A 10 0.92 18.20 -9.88
C ASN A 10 -0.30 17.28 -9.74
N LEU A 11 -0.32 16.16 -10.45
CA LEU A 11 -1.37 15.14 -10.34
C LEU A 11 -1.43 14.57 -8.92
N LEU A 12 -0.28 14.21 -8.35
CA LEU A 12 -0.20 13.71 -6.98
C LEU A 12 -0.71 14.75 -5.97
N GLY A 13 -0.39 16.03 -6.17
CA GLY A 13 -0.92 17.15 -5.38
C GLY A 13 -2.45 17.23 -5.44
N LYS A 14 -3.05 17.15 -6.63
CA LYS A 14 -4.51 17.13 -6.81
C LYS A 14 -5.15 15.92 -6.12
N TRP A 15 -4.52 14.75 -6.22
CA TRP A 15 -5.01 13.54 -5.57
C TRP A 15 -5.11 13.69 -4.05
N TYR A 16 -4.18 14.39 -3.40
CA TYR A 16 -4.30 14.71 -1.98
C TYR A 16 -5.44 15.69 -1.69
N GLU A 17 -5.64 16.71 -2.52
CA GLU A 17 -6.74 17.68 -2.36
C GLU A 17 -8.13 17.04 -2.54
N GLU A 18 -8.21 16.00 -3.39
CA GLU A 18 -9.45 15.30 -3.74
C GLU A 18 -9.72 14.03 -2.90
N ASP A 19 -8.91 13.76 -1.88
CA ASP A 19 -9.01 12.55 -1.04
C ASP A 19 -8.98 11.24 -1.87
N LYS A 20 -8.18 11.26 -2.94
CA LYS A 20 -7.99 10.10 -3.81
C LYS A 20 -7.41 8.90 -3.07
N PRO A 21 -6.46 9.02 -2.12
CA PRO A 21 -5.93 7.87 -1.38
C PRO A 21 -7.04 7.07 -0.69
N GLU A 22 -7.96 7.72 0.05
CA GLU A 22 -9.06 7.03 0.72
C GLU A 22 -10.05 6.41 -0.28
N THR A 23 -10.27 7.06 -1.42
CA THR A 23 -11.08 6.51 -2.50
C THR A 23 -10.46 5.24 -3.11
N LEU A 24 -9.14 5.22 -3.29
CA LEU A 24 -8.41 4.04 -3.79
C LEU A 24 -8.41 2.92 -2.75
N LYS A 25 -8.14 3.23 -1.48
CA LYS A 25 -8.20 2.28 -0.36
C LYS A 25 -9.57 1.60 -0.29
N SER A 26 -10.65 2.38 -0.37
CA SER A 26 -12.02 1.85 -0.37
C SER A 26 -12.28 0.90 -1.54
N ARG A 27 -11.77 1.22 -2.74
CA ARG A 27 -11.85 0.34 -3.92
C ARG A 27 -11.03 -0.93 -3.75
N THR A 28 -9.83 -0.84 -3.20
CA THR A 28 -8.97 -1.98 -2.90
C THR A 28 -9.67 -2.98 -1.97
N PHE A 29 -10.32 -2.52 -0.90
CA PHE A 29 -11.10 -3.40 -0.04
C PHE A 29 -12.32 -4.00 -0.75
N TYR A 30 -13.00 -3.24 -1.61
CA TYR A 30 -14.15 -3.75 -2.36
C TYR A 30 -13.76 -4.84 -3.38
N ASN A 31 -12.57 -4.73 -3.99
CA ASN A 31 -12.09 -5.61 -5.04
C ASN A 31 -11.26 -6.80 -4.54
N SER A 32 -10.91 -6.84 -3.25
CA SER A 32 -10.03 -7.87 -2.68
C SER A 32 -10.71 -8.68 -1.57
N TYR A 33 -10.10 -9.80 -1.19
CA TYR A 33 -10.51 -10.62 -0.04
C TYR A 33 -9.78 -10.24 1.25
N ILE A 34 -9.18 -9.04 1.29
CA ILE A 34 -8.40 -8.59 2.43
C ILE A 34 -9.35 -8.14 3.55
N PRO A 35 -9.17 -8.62 4.79
CA PRO A 35 -10.02 -8.21 5.88
C PRO A 35 -9.75 -6.76 6.27
N ASP A 36 -10.78 -5.92 6.23
CA ASP A 36 -10.75 -4.60 6.83
C ASP A 36 -10.82 -4.74 8.36
N LEU A 37 -9.73 -4.36 9.03
CA LEU A 37 -9.44 -4.61 10.43
C LEU A 37 -8.90 -3.33 11.06
N ASP A 38 -9.59 -2.81 12.08
CA ASP A 38 -9.21 -1.58 12.78
C ASP A 38 -7.83 -1.69 13.45
N SER A 39 -7.39 -2.91 13.78
CA SER A 39 -6.07 -3.16 14.36
C SER A 39 -4.94 -3.31 13.32
N VAL A 40 -5.19 -3.05 12.04
CA VAL A 40 -4.17 -3.03 10.98
C VAL A 40 -4.03 -1.60 10.45
N ALA A 41 -2.80 -1.10 10.39
CA ALA A 41 -2.48 0.27 10.01
C ALA A 41 -2.51 0.49 8.49
N PHE A 42 -3.65 0.21 7.86
CA PHE A 42 -3.83 0.37 6.41
C PHE A 42 -3.66 1.82 5.96
N GLN A 43 -4.13 2.77 6.77
CA GLN A 43 -4.07 4.19 6.45
C GLN A 43 -2.64 4.71 6.48
N GLU A 44 -1.86 4.34 7.49
CA GLU A 44 -0.44 4.73 7.60
C GLU A 44 0.40 4.08 6.50
N ALA A 45 0.20 2.80 6.22
CA ALA A 45 0.88 2.11 5.13
C ALA A 45 0.58 2.76 3.77
N MET A 46 -0.67 3.17 3.54
CA MET A 46 -1.08 3.90 2.34
C MET A 46 -0.40 5.27 2.22
N TYR A 47 -0.33 6.04 3.31
CA TYR A 47 0.35 7.33 3.27
C TYR A 47 1.86 7.18 3.08
N GLU A 48 2.50 6.21 3.73
CA GLU A 48 3.93 5.93 3.49
C GLU A 48 4.20 5.50 2.04
N TYR A 49 3.29 4.72 1.42
CA TYR A 49 3.35 4.44 -0.02
C TYR A 49 3.33 5.74 -0.84
N PHE A 50 2.42 6.66 -0.54
CA PHE A 50 2.31 7.92 -1.25
C PHE A 50 3.53 8.85 -1.05
N GLU A 51 4.13 8.86 0.14
CA GLU A 51 5.40 9.55 0.42
C GLU A 51 6.57 8.97 -0.39
N ASN A 52 6.64 7.64 -0.49
CA ASN A 52 7.64 6.95 -1.31
C ASN A 52 7.43 7.23 -2.80
N LEU A 53 6.18 7.23 -3.28
CA LEU A 53 5.84 7.58 -4.66
C LEU A 53 6.31 9.00 -5.00
N GLU A 54 6.01 9.97 -4.14
CA GLU A 54 6.45 11.36 -4.30
C GLU A 54 7.98 11.47 -4.35
N THR A 55 8.67 10.76 -3.45
CA THR A 55 10.13 10.72 -3.38
C THR A 55 10.73 10.17 -4.67
N LEU A 56 10.18 9.08 -5.21
CA LEU A 56 10.63 8.46 -6.46
C LEU A 56 10.36 9.34 -7.69
N ILE A 57 9.24 10.08 -7.72
CA ILE A 57 8.97 11.06 -8.78
C ILE A 57 10.03 12.19 -8.76
N LYS A 58 10.42 12.65 -7.57
CA LYS A 58 11.44 13.70 -7.37
C LYS A 58 12.86 13.22 -7.65
N ASP A 59 13.13 11.92 -7.57
CA ASP A 59 14.46 11.35 -7.79
C ASP A 59 14.96 11.65 -9.21
N ARG A 60 16.20 12.14 -9.30
CA ARG A 60 16.85 12.46 -10.58
C ARG A 60 17.19 11.23 -11.40
N GLY A 61 17.41 10.08 -10.76
CA GLY A 61 17.78 8.82 -11.42
C GLY A 61 16.64 8.16 -12.18
N THR A 62 15.39 8.49 -11.86
CA THR A 62 14.23 7.81 -12.42
C THR A 62 13.73 8.45 -13.71
N SER A 63 13.49 7.64 -14.74
CA SER A 63 13.29 8.08 -16.13
C SER A 63 11.88 7.85 -16.67
N SER A 64 11.07 7.00 -16.02
CA SER A 64 9.72 6.69 -16.48
C SER A 64 8.77 6.34 -15.33
N ILE A 65 7.47 6.45 -15.58
CA ILE A 65 6.43 6.08 -14.60
C ILE A 65 6.46 4.58 -14.26
N ASN A 66 6.75 3.73 -15.25
CA ASN A 66 6.90 2.29 -15.02
C ASN A 66 8.06 1.98 -14.07
N GLU A 67 9.20 2.66 -14.23
CA GLU A 67 10.35 2.51 -13.33
C GLU A 67 10.02 2.97 -11.91
N ILE A 68 9.19 4.00 -11.74
CA ILE A 68 8.72 4.47 -10.43
C ILE A 68 7.87 3.39 -9.75
N PHE A 69 6.87 2.86 -10.46
CA PHE A 69 6.00 1.83 -9.90
C PHE A 69 6.74 0.50 -9.67
N GLU A 70 7.70 0.14 -10.50
CA GLU A 70 8.56 -1.02 -10.23
C GLU A 70 9.39 -0.83 -8.95
N LYS A 71 9.93 0.38 -8.72
CA LYS A 71 10.69 0.69 -7.51
C LYS A 71 9.80 0.68 -6.26
N ILE A 72 8.60 1.24 -6.31
CA ILE A 72 7.71 1.23 -5.13
C ILE A 72 7.18 -0.17 -4.84
N ASP A 73 6.91 -0.98 -5.87
CA ASP A 73 6.48 -2.38 -5.72
C ASP A 73 7.55 -3.22 -4.98
N ASN A 74 8.83 -2.89 -5.17
CA ASN A 74 9.94 -3.51 -4.43
C ASN A 74 10.00 -3.09 -2.95
N GLU A 75 9.38 -1.96 -2.58
CA GLU A 75 9.37 -1.44 -1.20
C GLU A 75 8.10 -1.81 -0.42
N LEU A 76 7.08 -2.42 -1.03
CA LEU A 76 5.81 -2.71 -0.35
C LEU A 76 5.98 -3.54 0.93
N THR A 77 6.91 -4.50 0.91
CA THR A 77 7.18 -5.32 2.10
C THR A 77 7.89 -4.50 3.19
N THR A 78 8.74 -3.55 2.81
CA THR A 78 9.38 -2.59 3.74
C THR A 78 8.31 -1.72 4.39
N ILE A 79 7.41 -1.13 3.59
CA ILE A 79 6.29 -0.31 4.07
C ILE A 79 5.39 -1.13 5.01
N ALA A 80 5.01 -2.34 4.60
CA ALA A 80 4.20 -3.23 5.44
C ALA A 80 4.89 -3.55 6.78
N ASN A 81 6.21 -3.76 6.78
CA ASN A 81 6.97 -4.01 8.02
C ASN A 81 7.01 -2.78 8.93
N ASN A 82 7.19 -1.58 8.37
CA ASN A 82 7.22 -0.33 9.13
C ASN A 82 5.88 -0.04 9.84
N ASN A 83 4.77 -0.55 9.28
CA ASN A 83 3.41 -0.32 9.76
C ASN A 83 2.79 -1.54 10.48
N ALA A 84 3.49 -2.67 10.55
CA ALA A 84 3.02 -3.84 11.29
C ALA A 84 3.04 -3.59 12.81
N ASN A 85 2.04 -4.10 13.54
CA ASN A 85 1.93 -3.92 15.00
C ASN A 85 1.92 -2.45 15.46
N LEU A 86 1.57 -1.49 14.60
CA LEU A 86 1.62 -0.07 14.91
C LEU A 86 0.66 0.31 16.05
N TYR A 87 -0.52 -0.31 16.09
CA TYR A 87 -1.51 -0.06 17.12
C TYR A 87 -1.43 -1.09 18.26
N ASP A 88 -1.32 -0.61 19.50
CA ASP A 88 -1.47 -1.47 20.67
C ASP A 88 -2.94 -1.82 20.89
N CYS A 89 -3.21 -3.13 20.89
CA CYS A 89 -4.44 -3.83 21.30
C CYS A 89 -5.68 -2.92 21.44
N SER A 90 -6.40 -2.73 20.34
CA SER A 90 -7.71 -2.06 20.34
C SER A 90 -8.72 -2.81 21.24
N TRP A 91 -9.84 -2.16 21.58
CA TRP A 91 -10.94 -2.78 22.34
C TRP A 91 -11.45 -4.11 21.73
N ASN A 92 -11.17 -4.36 20.45
CA ASN A 92 -11.60 -5.55 19.70
C ASN A 92 -10.44 -6.51 19.34
N TRP A 93 -9.28 -6.37 19.99
CA TRP A 93 -8.03 -7.06 19.65
C TRP A 93 -8.17 -8.58 19.48
N TYR A 94 -9.04 -9.23 20.26
CA TYR A 94 -9.22 -10.68 20.18
C TYR A 94 -9.97 -11.12 18.91
N ASN A 95 -11.00 -10.37 18.50
CA ASN A 95 -11.74 -10.68 17.28
C ASN A 95 -10.87 -10.45 16.04
N ASP A 96 -10.09 -9.36 16.04
CA ASP A 96 -9.15 -9.11 14.96
C ASP A 96 -8.01 -10.13 14.94
N LEU A 97 -7.49 -10.55 16.09
CA LEU A 97 -6.49 -11.61 16.19
C LEU A 97 -6.94 -12.89 15.47
N VAL A 98 -8.17 -13.34 15.74
CA VAL A 98 -8.72 -14.55 15.09
C VAL A 98 -8.80 -14.33 13.57
N ARG A 99 -9.36 -13.20 13.12
CA ARG A 99 -9.46 -12.88 11.68
C ARG A 99 -8.10 -12.80 10.99
N LYS A 100 -7.07 -12.25 11.66
CA LYS A 100 -5.69 -12.17 11.16
C LYS A 100 -5.09 -13.57 10.98
N ILE A 101 -5.25 -14.43 11.97
CA ILE A 101 -4.76 -15.82 11.92
C ILE A 101 -5.49 -16.62 10.85
N ASP A 102 -6.82 -16.53 10.80
CA ASP A 102 -7.64 -17.23 9.80
C ASP A 102 -7.22 -16.82 8.38
N TYR A 103 -7.09 -15.51 8.13
CA TYR A 103 -6.60 -15.00 6.85
C TYR A 103 -5.22 -15.57 6.48
N MET A 104 -4.28 -15.61 7.43
CA MET A 104 -2.96 -16.20 7.18
C MET A 104 -3.04 -17.69 6.84
N LEU A 105 -3.83 -18.47 7.59
CA LEU A 105 -3.94 -19.92 7.38
C LEU A 105 -4.65 -20.27 6.06
N GLU A 106 -5.59 -19.43 5.62
CA GLU A 106 -6.32 -19.62 4.37
C GLU A 106 -5.48 -19.26 3.14
N ASN A 107 -4.71 -18.16 3.20
CA ASN A 107 -4.02 -17.60 2.03
C ASN A 107 -2.56 -18.03 1.95
N TYR A 108 -1.96 -18.41 3.07
CA TYR A 108 -0.55 -18.78 3.13
C TYR A 108 -0.39 -20.21 3.64
N LYS A 109 0.57 -20.94 3.06
CA LYS A 109 1.09 -22.16 3.67
C LYS A 109 2.00 -21.79 4.84
N TYR A 110 1.48 -21.01 5.78
CA TYR A 110 2.20 -20.56 6.94
C TYR A 110 2.29 -21.72 7.91
N VAL A 111 3.46 -22.32 7.97
CA VAL A 111 3.82 -23.23 9.05
C VAL A 111 4.47 -22.34 10.10
N ILE A 112 3.93 -22.29 11.33
CA ILE A 112 4.69 -21.84 12.49
C ILE A 112 5.78 -22.89 12.72
N THR A 113 6.75 -22.97 11.80
CA THR A 113 8.02 -23.60 12.09
C THR A 113 8.61 -22.79 13.22
N LYS A 114 9.34 -23.47 14.11
CA LYS A 114 10.06 -22.93 15.27
C LYS A 114 11.02 -21.80 14.83
N ASP A 115 10.48 -20.66 14.47
CA ASP A 115 11.22 -19.44 14.23
C ASP A 115 11.60 -18.95 15.62
N ASN A 116 12.89 -19.00 15.92
CA ASN A 116 13.40 -18.70 17.26
C ASN A 116 13.17 -17.23 17.67
N ASN A 117 12.61 -16.42 16.76
CA ASN A 117 12.25 -15.02 16.97
C ASN A 117 10.82 -14.82 17.49
N ILE A 118 9.95 -15.84 17.45
CA ILE A 118 8.59 -15.75 18.02
C ILE A 118 8.68 -16.02 19.52
N THR A 119 8.62 -14.97 20.32
CA THR A 119 8.71 -15.03 21.78
C THR A 119 7.36 -14.85 22.47
N ASN A 120 6.40 -14.21 21.80
CA ASN A 120 5.08 -13.91 22.34
C ASN A 120 4.02 -13.72 21.23
N SER A 121 2.75 -13.55 21.63
CA SER A 121 1.62 -13.41 20.69
C SER A 121 1.64 -12.13 19.86
N ARG A 122 2.34 -11.07 20.32
CA ARG A 122 2.56 -9.84 19.55
C ARG A 122 3.43 -10.08 18.33
N ASP A 123 4.43 -10.96 18.44
CA ASP A 123 5.30 -11.28 17.31
C ASP A 123 4.50 -11.97 16.19
N ILE A 124 3.57 -12.87 16.57
CA ILE A 124 2.64 -13.52 15.64
C ILE A 124 1.70 -12.50 14.98
N LEU A 125 1.19 -11.54 15.76
CA LEU A 125 0.34 -10.46 15.25
C LEU A 125 1.08 -9.57 14.26
N GLY A 126 2.35 -9.25 14.52
CA GLY A 126 3.15 -8.43 13.61
C GLY A 126 3.43 -9.12 12.29
N ILE A 127 3.66 -10.44 12.35
CA ILE A 127 3.79 -11.26 11.15
C ILE A 127 2.47 -11.23 10.35
N ALA A 128 1.33 -11.42 11.03
CA ALA A 128 0.02 -11.39 10.38
C ALA A 128 -0.29 -10.03 9.76
N ASP A 129 -0.03 -8.94 10.48
CA ASP A 129 -0.17 -7.58 9.99
C ASP A 129 0.70 -7.36 8.75
N ASN A 130 1.96 -7.82 8.78
CA ASN A 130 2.84 -7.68 7.64
C ASN A 130 2.30 -8.38 6.39
N TYR A 131 1.79 -9.61 6.52
CA TYR A 131 1.19 -10.32 5.38
C TYR A 131 -0.07 -9.60 4.85
N ILE A 132 -0.97 -9.21 5.75
CA ILE A 132 -2.22 -8.50 5.39
C ILE A 132 -1.90 -7.15 4.72
N LEU A 133 -0.99 -6.36 5.30
CA LEU A 133 -0.55 -5.09 4.75
C LEU A 133 0.16 -5.26 3.41
N THR A 134 0.99 -6.30 3.27
CA THR A 134 1.68 -6.57 1.99
C THR A 134 0.68 -6.89 0.89
N ASP A 135 -0.34 -7.70 1.16
CA ASP A 135 -1.39 -8.00 0.19
C ASP A 135 -2.21 -6.76 -0.15
N PHE A 136 -2.61 -6.00 0.88
CA PHE A 136 -3.28 -4.72 0.68
C PHE A 136 -2.48 -3.77 -0.19
N LEU A 137 -1.21 -3.57 0.11
CA LEU A 137 -0.34 -2.68 -0.64
C LEU A 137 -0.13 -3.13 -2.09
N ARG A 138 -0.13 -4.44 -2.37
CA ARG A 138 -0.07 -4.95 -3.75
C ARG A 138 -1.32 -4.60 -4.54
N GLU A 139 -2.50 -4.91 -3.99
CA GLU A 139 -3.77 -4.59 -4.64
C GLU A 139 -3.96 -3.08 -4.77
N PHE A 140 -3.58 -2.33 -3.74
CA PHE A 140 -3.57 -0.87 -3.75
C PHE A 140 -2.62 -0.30 -4.80
N SER A 141 -1.39 -0.82 -4.91
CA SER A 141 -0.41 -0.37 -5.91
C SER A 141 -0.91 -0.60 -7.34
N ASN A 142 -1.59 -1.73 -7.60
CA ASN A 142 -2.20 -2.01 -8.90
C ASN A 142 -3.28 -0.98 -9.27
N GLU A 143 -4.20 -0.71 -8.35
CA GLU A 143 -5.26 0.30 -8.54
C GLU A 143 -4.67 1.71 -8.71
N CYS A 144 -3.71 2.07 -7.85
CA CYS A 144 -3.00 3.34 -7.90
C CYS A 144 -2.29 3.53 -9.24
N LYS A 145 -1.51 2.55 -9.68
CA LYS A 145 -0.80 2.57 -10.96
C LYS A 145 -1.76 2.77 -12.12
N SER A 146 -2.81 1.96 -12.19
CA SER A 146 -3.75 2.00 -13.31
C SER A 146 -4.45 3.36 -13.40
N GLU A 147 -4.87 3.95 -12.28
CA GLU A 147 -5.56 5.24 -12.29
C GLU A 147 -4.58 6.40 -12.51
N PHE A 148 -3.36 6.31 -11.97
CA PHE A 148 -2.35 7.35 -12.13
C PHE A 148 -1.87 7.46 -13.58
N GLU A 149 -1.60 6.33 -14.23
CA GLU A 149 -1.20 6.31 -15.65
C GLU A 149 -2.30 6.89 -16.53
N LYS A 150 -3.55 6.48 -16.32
CA LYS A 150 -4.71 6.97 -17.06
C LYS A 150 -4.91 8.48 -16.90
N GLU A 151 -4.83 9.00 -15.68
CA GLU A 151 -5.02 10.44 -15.46
C GLU A 151 -3.83 11.26 -15.95
N LEU A 152 -2.61 10.75 -15.84
CA LEU A 152 -1.41 11.41 -16.37
C LEU A 152 -1.42 11.48 -17.90
N GLU A 153 -1.92 10.45 -18.59
CA GLU A 153 -2.15 10.49 -20.05
C GLU A 153 -3.15 11.59 -20.43
N LEU A 154 -4.26 11.71 -19.69
CA LEU A 154 -5.26 12.75 -19.93
C LEU A 154 -4.73 14.18 -19.69
N GLU A 155 -3.82 14.37 -18.74
CA GLU A 155 -3.16 15.65 -18.52
C GLU A 155 -2.20 16.02 -19.66
N ASN A 156 -1.44 15.04 -20.15
CA ASN A 156 -0.52 15.23 -21.29
C ASN A 156 -1.27 15.61 -22.57
N ASP A 157 -2.40 14.95 -22.85
CA ASP A 157 -3.19 15.21 -24.05
C ASP A 157 -3.82 16.61 -24.04
N LYS A 158 -4.25 17.10 -22.86
CA LYS A 158 -4.80 18.45 -22.71
C LYS A 158 -3.77 19.53 -23.04
N GLU A 159 -2.52 19.38 -22.61
CA GLU A 159 -1.45 20.33 -22.93
C GLU A 159 -1.04 20.32 -24.41
N MET A 160 -1.15 19.18 -25.12
CA MET A 160 -0.89 19.14 -26.57
C MET A 160 -1.98 19.81 -27.42
N THR A 161 -3.17 20.01 -26.86
CA THR A 161 -4.32 20.62 -27.56
C THR A 161 -4.53 22.11 -27.27
N LEU A 162 -3.74 22.70 -26.36
CA LEU A 162 -3.80 24.12 -25.97
C LEU A 162 -2.63 24.90 -26.55
#